data_AF-A0A137QSW3-F1
#
_entry.id   AF-A0A137QSW3-F1
#
_cell.length_a   1.000
_cell.length_b   1.000
_cell.length_c   1.000
_cell.angle_alpha   90.00
_cell.angle_beta   90.00
_cell.angle_gamma   90.00
#
_symmetry.space_group_name_H-M   'P 1'
#
loop_
_entity.id
_entity.type
_entity.pdbx_description
1 polymer ?
#
loop_
_entity_poly.entity_id
_entity_poly.type
_entity_poly.pdbx_seq_one_letter_code
_entity_poly.pdbx_strand_id
1 'polypeptide(L)' 'MVQYDQKNWVDKAPLVEFAINSSIYTSTKFAPFELNYRYLPSMIQDSQMADTVHRGVKAFAEIALLNIAVAHDTIIKA' A
#
# COMPACT_ATOMS: atom_id res chain seq x y z
N MET A 1 -6.78 -6.92 -9.80
CA MET A 1 -8.22 -6.90 -9.46
C MET A 1 -8.47 -7.89 -8.33
N VAL A 2 -9.28 -7.55 -7.32
CA VAL A 2 -9.75 -8.56 -6.35
C VAL A 2 -10.71 -9.49 -7.10
N GLN A 3 -10.42 -10.79 -7.10
CA GLN A 3 -11.29 -11.76 -7.75
C GLN A 3 -12.51 -12.02 -6.85
N TYR A 4 -13.67 -12.29 -7.46
CA TYR A 4 -14.90 -12.59 -6.72
C TYR A 4 -14.72 -13.80 -5.79
N ASP A 5 -13.94 -14.80 -6.21
CA ASP A 5 -13.65 -15.99 -5.41
C ASP A 5 -12.56 -15.77 -4.34
N GLN A 6 -12.00 -14.56 -4.28
CA GLN A 6 -10.95 -14.12 -3.35
C GLN A 6 -9.71 -15.03 -3.30
N LYS A 7 -9.48 -15.88 -4.30
CA LYS A 7 -8.33 -16.80 -4.31
C LYS A 7 -7.01 -16.10 -4.51
N ASN A 8 -7.03 -14.88 -5.05
CA ASN A 8 -5.85 -14.05 -5.22
C ASN A 8 -5.51 -13.18 -3.99
N TRP A 9 -5.94 -13.58 -2.79
CA TRP A 9 -5.69 -12.84 -1.55
C TRP A 9 -4.19 -12.67 -1.25
N VAL A 10 -3.35 -13.65 -1.64
CA VAL A 10 -1.88 -13.57 -1.47
C VAL A 10 -1.33 -12.33 -2.20
N ASP A 11 -1.80 -12.09 -3.43
CA ASP A 11 -1.41 -10.92 -4.23
C ASP A 11 -1.97 -9.59 -3.69
N LYS A 12 -2.82 -9.65 -2.65
CA LYS A 12 -3.43 -8.49 -1.99
C LYS A 12 -2.84 -8.25 -0.60
N ALA A 13 -2.15 -9.24 -0.03
CA ALA A 13 -1.54 -9.12 1.29
C ALA A 13 -0.61 -7.89 1.44
N PRO A 14 0.24 -7.55 0.45
CA PRO A 14 1.06 -6.34 0.55
C PRO A 14 0.21 -5.08 0.69
N LEU A 15 -0.83 -4.90 -0.13
CA LEU A 15 -1.69 -3.71 -0.04
C LEU A 15 -2.40 -3.60 1.32
N VAL A 16 -2.85 -4.73 1.87
CA VAL A 16 -3.50 -4.78 3.19
C VAL A 16 -2.52 -4.41 4.29
N GLU A 17 -1.30 -4.94 4.23
CA GLU A 17 -0.23 -4.59 5.16
C GLU A 17 0.08 -3.08 5.12
N PHE A 18 0.10 -2.47 3.93
CA PHE A 18 0.28 -1.02 3.81
C PHE A 18 -0.81 -0.27 4.56
N ALA A 19 -2.06 -0.63 4.27
CA ALA A 19 -3.22 0.09 4.78
C ALA A 19 -3.23 0.03 6.31
N ILE A 20 -2.89 -1.13 6.88
CA ILE A 20 -2.79 -1.31 8.33
C ILE A 20 -1.61 -0.52 8.90
N ASN A 21 -0.42 -0.60 8.30
CA ASN A 21 0.79 0.04 8.83
C ASN A 21 0.85 1.56 8.60
N SER A 22 0.02 2.09 7.70
CA SER A 22 -0.16 3.52 7.45
C SER A 22 -1.37 4.12 8.18
N SER A 23 -2.20 3.30 8.83
CA SER A 23 -3.37 3.78 9.57
C SER A 23 -3.00 4.28 10.97
N ILE A 24 -3.53 5.46 11.33
CA ILE A 24 -3.34 6.04 12.66
C ILE A 24 -4.20 5.28 13.68
N TYR A 25 -3.56 4.76 14.72
CA TYR A 25 -4.27 4.10 15.82
C TYR A 25 -4.80 5.11 16.83
N THR A 26 -6.02 4.87 17.33
CA THR A 26 -6.70 5.79 18.25
C THR A 26 -6.03 5.92 19.61
N SER A 27 -5.37 4.86 20.10
CA SER A 27 -4.69 4.81 21.39
C SER A 27 -3.32 5.49 21.38
N THR A 28 -2.51 5.26 20.34
CA THR A 28 -1.15 5.82 20.23
C THR A 28 -1.12 7.17 19.52
N LYS A 29 -2.14 7.47 18.69
CA LYS A 29 -2.16 8.62 17.76
C LYS A 29 -1.10 8.59 16.66
N PHE A 30 -0.43 7.45 16.47
CA PHE A 30 0.59 7.25 15.45
C PHE A 30 0.27 6.03 14.58
N ALA A 31 0.74 6.06 13.34
CA ALA A 31 0.77 4.88 12.48
C ALA A 31 1.98 3.97 12.83
N PRO A 32 1.88 2.64 12.63
CA PRO A 32 3.00 1.73 12.87
C PRO A 32 4.26 2.08 12.10
N PHE A 33 4.16 2.52 10.84
CA PHE A 33 5.34 2.97 10.08
C PHE A 33 6.04 4.15 10.76
N GLU A 34 5.28 5.12 11.28
CA GLU A 34 5.85 6.26 12.01
C GLU A 34 6.55 5.81 13.29
N LEU A 35 5.97 4.87 14.03
CA LEU A 35 6.57 4.38 15.28
C LEU A 35 7.85 3.57 15.06
N ASN A 36 7.87 2.71 14.04
CA ASN A 36 9.00 1.80 13.79
C ASN A 36 10.13 2.47 13.00
N TYR A 37 9.79 3.32 12.04
CA TYR A 37 10.76 3.89 11.08
C TYR A 37 10.89 5.40 11.16
N ARG A 38 10.04 6.09 11.94
CA ARG A 38 9.92 7.57 11.95
C ARG A 38 9.66 8.15 10.57
N TYR A 39 9.04 7.33 9.71
CA TYR A 39 8.73 7.64 8.34
C TYR A 39 7.34 7.10 8.04
N LEU A 40 6.51 7.89 7.37
CA LEU A 40 5.23 7.43 6.85
C LEU A 40 5.35 7.27 5.33
N PRO A 41 5.47 6.04 4.82
CA PRO A 41 5.49 5.77 3.40
C PRO A 41 4.26 6.36 2.70
N SER A 42 4.49 6.94 1.53
CA SER A 42 3.46 7.49 0.66
C SER A 42 3.65 6.90 -0.73
N MET A 43 2.67 6.14 -1.21
CA MET A 43 2.83 5.40 -2.46
C MET A 43 3.22 6.29 -3.66
N ILE A 44 2.67 7.51 -3.73
CA ILE A 44 2.96 8.46 -4.82
C ILE A 44 4.39 9.02 -4.69
N GLN A 45 4.81 9.40 -3.49
CA GLN A 45 6.15 9.97 -3.29
C GLN A 45 7.22 8.87 -3.41
N ASP A 46 6.99 7.70 -2.79
CA ASP A 46 7.92 6.57 -2.77
C ASP A 46 8.12 5.92 -4.14
N SER A 47 7.08 5.87 -4.98
CA SER A 47 7.21 5.38 -6.37
C SER A 47 8.04 6.33 -7.25
N GLN A 48 8.06 7.62 -6.94
CA GLN A 48 8.80 8.66 -7.66
C GLN A 48 10.24 8.84 -7.14
N MET A 49 10.58 8.30 -5.97
CA MET A 49 11.94 8.30 -5.43
C MET A 49 12.85 7.41 -6.30
N ALA A 50 13.88 8.01 -6.90
CA ALA A 50 14.85 7.31 -7.75
C ALA A 50 15.91 6.62 -6.88
N ASP A 51 15.97 5.27 -6.93
CA ASP A 51 16.97 4.36 -6.33
C ASP A 51 17.44 4.61 -4.87
N THR A 52 16.87 5.60 -4.19
CA THR A 52 17.30 6.05 -2.88
C THR A 52 16.65 5.20 -1.80
N VAL A 53 17.51 4.32 -1.28
CA VAL A 53 17.52 3.66 0.02
C VAL A 53 16.55 2.50 0.22
N HIS A 54 15.31 2.48 -0.30
CA HIS A 54 14.34 1.44 0.09
C HIS A 54 13.67 0.74 -1.11
N ARG A 55 14.46 -0.07 -1.85
CA ARG A 55 13.99 -0.83 -3.03
C ARG A 55 12.72 -1.66 -2.76
N GLY A 56 12.58 -2.20 -1.54
CA GLY A 56 11.38 -2.92 -1.10
C GLY A 56 10.16 -2.00 -0.94
N VAL A 57 10.32 -0.82 -0.35
CA VAL A 57 9.23 0.18 -0.20
C VAL A 57 8.77 0.68 -1.56
N LYS A 58 9.70 0.89 -2.50
CA LYS A 58 9.37 1.26 -3.88
C LYS A 58 8.57 0.18 -4.60
N ALA A 59 9.08 -1.07 -4.63
CA ALA A 59 8.40 -2.19 -5.29
C ALA A 59 6.99 -2.40 -4.71
N PHE A 60 6.89 -2.26 -3.39
CA PHE A 60 5.63 -2.33 -2.68
C PHE A 60 4.66 -1.19 -3.09
N ALA A 61 5.13 0.06 -3.11
CA ALA A 61 4.33 1.24 -3.47
C ALA A 61 3.80 1.14 -4.91
N GLU A 62 4.62 0.68 -5.85
CA GLU A 62 4.24 0.45 -7.25
C GLU A 62 3.13 -0.61 -7.37
N ILE A 63 3.27 -1.75 -6.67
CA ILE A 63 2.25 -2.80 -6.65
C ILE A 63 0.94 -2.28 -6.04
N ALA A 64 1.03 -1.49 -4.99
CA ALA A 64 -0.14 -0.92 -4.32
C ALA A 64 -0.89 0.07 -5.24
N LEU A 65 -0.19 0.97 -5.94
CA LEU A 65 -0.77 1.88 -6.92
C LEU A 65 -1.45 1.14 -8.07
N LEU A 66 -0.80 0.10 -8.59
CA LEU A 66 -1.39 -0.73 -9.65
C LEU A 66 -2.69 -1.38 -9.20
N ASN A 67 -2.72 -1.90 -7.96
CA ASN A 67 -3.93 -2.49 -7.40
C ASN A 67 -5.06 -1.47 -7.25
N ILE A 68 -4.77 -0.22 -6.84
CA ILE A 68 -5.74 0.87 -6.73
C ILE A 68 -6.31 1.24 -8.11
N ALA A 69 -5.45 1.41 -9.12
CA ALA A 69 -5.86 1.74 -10.48
C ALA A 69 -6.81 0.68 -11.06
N VAL A 70 -6.48 -0.61 -10.87
CA VAL A 70 -7.35 -1.71 -11.33
C VAL A 70 -8.68 -1.75 -10.57
N ALA A 71 -8.68 -1.45 -9.26
CA ALA A 71 -9.91 -1.38 -8.48
C ALA A 71 -10.82 -0.22 -8.97
N HIS A 72 -10.23 0.94 -9.25
CA HIS A 72 -10.94 2.10 -9.81
C HIS A 72 -11.60 1.78 -11.15
N ASP A 73 -10.86 1.17 -12.09
CA ASP A 73 -11.39 0.77 -13.40
C ASP A 73 -12.51 -0.27 -13.31
N THR A 74 -12.46 -1.12 -12.28
CA THR A 74 -13.51 -2.12 -12.03
C THR A 74 -14.81 -1.44 -11.58
N ILE A 75 -14.72 -0.46 -10.68
CA ILE A 75 -15.88 0.27 -10.15
C ILE A 75 -16.57 1.06 -11.26
N ILE A 76 -15.81 1.71 -12.15
CA ILE A 76 -16.36 2.48 -13.28
C ILE A 76 -17.09 1.60 -14.30
N LYS A 77 -16.66 0.33 -14.44
CA LYS A 77 -17.23 -0.63 -15.40
C LYS A 77 -18.43 -1.41 -14.86
N ALA A 78 -18.76 -1.28 -13.57
CA ALA A 78 -19.87 -1.97 -12.90
C ALA A 78 -21.17 -1.12 -12.98
#